data_AF-A0A2I4FCG3-F1
#
_entry.id   AF-A0A2I4FCG3-F1
#
_cell.length_a   1.000
_cell.length_b   1.000
_cell.length_c   1.000
_cell.angle_alpha   90.00
_cell.angle_beta   90.00
_cell.angle_gamma   90.00
#
_symmetry.space_group_name_H-M   'P 1'
#
loop_
_entity.id
_entity.type
_entity.pdbx_description
1 polymer ?
#
loop_
_entity_poly.entity_id
_entity_poly.type
_entity_poly.pdbx_seq_one_letter_code
_entity_poly.pdbx_strand_id
1 'polypeptide(L)'
;MEMGTRRSEERSEIAFFDVETTVPTRPGQGFAILEFGAILVCPRKLEELHSYSTLLRPSDLSLISSFSIRCNGITREAVVSCPTFREVADRVYDILHGRIWAGHNILKFDCRRIQEAFAEIGRPAPEPKGTIDSLPLLTQKFGRRAGDMKMATLASYFGLGRQTHRSLDDVRMNLEVLKYCATVLFLESSLPDTFTANSWVSPNATARSHRNANSSPDAVSLCKNMPSSSSTLKNDLMLSRTNQQKVETRPILSPMTDSISNTSRQDPFDMGLLRTESESLQTNTTMEEMLESSEITSTAPISNVCCNSGGFLEPDEVSISAIGACFVPFHRGSQKIQLLHEGAILQLCCTRLKVRFGLSTKFVDHAGRPRLNFVVNASQSLCKVLDACDAIAQKLSLDSGSSSEWKPVVNRKNGFVNHPTVRLHIPTAECGDTAVYGTEMFQKESSGAVQRLVFSKFDAEELDTMFTSGTFVDAFFSLDAYDYLQNAGIRLVAKKLIIHSS
;
A
#
# COMPACT_ATOMS: atom_id res chain seq x y z
N MET A 1 -47.48 28.64 -34.45
CA MET A 1 -46.07 28.56 -34.90
C MET A 1 -45.39 29.82 -34.38
N GLU A 2 -44.24 29.78 -33.71
CA GLU A 2 -43.44 28.63 -33.30
C GLU A 2 -42.56 29.03 -32.10
N MET A 3 -42.58 28.25 -31.02
CA MET A 3 -41.65 28.36 -29.90
C MET A 3 -41.08 26.96 -29.67
N GLY A 4 -40.15 26.60 -30.55
CA GLY A 4 -39.58 25.26 -30.60
C GLY A 4 -38.91 24.89 -29.28
N THR A 5 -39.37 23.80 -28.67
CA THR A 5 -38.69 23.16 -27.55
C THR A 5 -37.24 22.93 -27.95
N ARG A 6 -36.29 23.58 -27.28
CA ARG A 6 -34.88 23.15 -27.34
C ARG A 6 -34.85 21.74 -26.76
N ARG A 7 -34.85 20.74 -27.64
CA ARG A 7 -34.59 19.35 -27.30
C ARG A 7 -33.32 19.31 -26.47
N SER A 8 -33.26 18.40 -25.52
CA SER A 8 -32.06 18.16 -24.71
C SER A 8 -30.85 18.00 -25.64
N GLU A 9 -29.98 19.01 -25.65
CA GLU A 9 -28.58 18.78 -25.96
C GLU A 9 -28.13 17.71 -24.98
N GLU A 10 -27.66 16.57 -25.50
CA GLU A 10 -27.27 15.47 -24.63
C GLU A 10 -26.13 15.97 -23.74
N ARG A 11 -26.40 16.08 -22.44
CA ARG A 11 -25.43 16.49 -21.41
C ARG A 11 -24.23 15.55 -21.47
N SER A 12 -23.22 15.95 -22.22
CA SER A 12 -22.07 15.13 -22.64
C SER A 12 -20.77 15.65 -22.06
N GLU A 13 -20.80 16.81 -21.39
CA GLU A 13 -19.72 17.31 -20.59
C GLU A 13 -19.45 16.35 -19.43
N ILE A 14 -18.19 16.16 -19.09
CA ILE A 14 -17.79 15.42 -17.90
C ILE A 14 -17.79 16.42 -16.74
N ALA A 15 -18.62 16.18 -15.73
CA ALA A 15 -18.65 16.96 -14.50
C ALA A 15 -17.56 16.42 -13.56
N PHE A 16 -16.41 17.09 -13.54
CA PHE A 16 -15.41 16.90 -12.51
C PHE A 16 -15.86 17.64 -11.25
N PHE A 17 -15.88 16.98 -10.09
CA PHE A 17 -16.21 17.65 -8.82
C PHE A 17 -15.48 17.06 -7.61
N ASP A 18 -15.40 17.87 -6.56
CA ASP A 18 -14.77 17.61 -5.26
C ASP A 18 -15.56 18.36 -4.16
N VAL A 19 -15.56 17.83 -2.93
CA VAL A 19 -16.15 18.51 -1.76
C VAL A 19 -15.26 18.53 -0.52
N GLU A 20 -14.88 19.72 -0.09
CA GLU A 20 -14.33 19.89 1.26
C GLU A 20 -15.42 19.81 2.33
N THR A 21 -15.09 19.23 3.49
CA THR A 21 -16.06 18.88 4.53
C THR A 21 -15.56 19.13 5.96
N THR A 22 -16.48 19.14 6.92
CA THR A 22 -16.14 18.96 8.34
C THR A 22 -15.63 17.54 8.57
N VAL A 23 -14.52 17.38 9.31
CA VAL A 23 -14.00 16.05 9.66
C VAL A 23 -14.60 15.58 11.00
N PRO A 24 -15.32 14.43 11.02
CA PRO A 24 -15.90 13.85 12.24
C PRO A 24 -14.88 13.65 13.36
N THR A 25 -15.26 14.03 14.58
CA THR A 25 -14.44 13.91 15.80
C THR A 25 -14.94 12.82 16.75
N ARG A 26 -16.13 12.25 16.48
CA ARG A 26 -16.79 11.23 17.30
C ARG A 26 -17.30 10.09 16.41
N PRO A 27 -17.28 8.82 16.85
CA PRO A 27 -17.93 7.73 16.12
C PRO A 27 -19.40 8.04 15.86
N GLY A 28 -19.86 7.84 14.62
CA GLY A 28 -21.23 8.12 14.20
C GLY A 28 -21.56 9.60 13.91
N GLN A 29 -20.64 10.54 14.12
CA GLN A 29 -20.80 11.91 13.65
C GLN A 29 -20.72 11.95 12.11
N GLY A 30 -21.71 12.57 11.46
CA GLY A 30 -21.75 12.76 10.01
C GLY A 30 -20.80 13.85 9.49
N PHE A 31 -20.69 13.94 8.17
CA PHE A 31 -19.96 15.00 7.47
C PHE A 31 -20.93 16.10 7.03
N ALA A 32 -20.57 17.36 7.20
CA ALA A 32 -21.21 18.50 6.54
C ALA A 32 -20.29 19.06 5.46
N ILE A 33 -20.85 19.45 4.30
CA ILE A 33 -20.09 20.05 3.19
C ILE A 33 -19.77 21.51 3.52
N LEU A 34 -18.52 21.91 3.29
CA LEU A 34 -17.98 23.25 3.54
C LEU A 34 -17.51 23.97 2.26
N GLU A 35 -17.14 23.23 1.21
CA GLU A 35 -16.98 23.74 -0.15
C GLU A 35 -17.55 22.72 -1.15
N PHE A 36 -18.11 23.22 -2.26
CA PHE A 36 -18.37 22.41 -3.45
C PHE A 36 -17.65 23.06 -4.63
N GLY A 37 -16.73 22.34 -5.26
CA GLY A 37 -16.02 22.77 -6.46
C GLY A 37 -16.28 21.82 -7.62
N ALA A 38 -16.58 22.37 -8.79
CA ALA A 38 -16.83 21.59 -10.00
C ALA A 38 -16.40 22.30 -11.28
N ILE A 39 -15.96 21.52 -12.27
CA ILE A 39 -15.72 21.97 -13.64
C ILE A 39 -16.43 21.05 -14.64
N LEU A 40 -17.05 21.63 -15.66
CA LEU A 40 -17.61 20.91 -16.81
C LEU A 40 -16.54 20.85 -17.91
N VAL A 41 -16.21 19.64 -18.36
CA VAL A 41 -15.10 19.38 -19.28
C VAL A 41 -15.60 18.82 -20.61
N CYS A 42 -15.06 19.32 -21.72
CA CYS A 42 -15.37 18.80 -23.05
C CYS A 42 -14.77 17.39 -23.23
N PRO A 43 -15.56 16.32 -23.45
CA PRO A 43 -15.01 14.95 -23.57
C PRO A 43 -14.13 14.74 -24.81
N ARG A 44 -14.27 15.60 -25.83
CA ARG A 44 -13.51 15.52 -27.09
C ARG A 44 -12.16 16.24 -27.06
N LYS A 45 -11.92 17.08 -26.05
CA LYS A 45 -10.76 17.98 -25.99
C LYS A 45 -10.09 18.07 -24.63
N LEU A 46 -10.78 17.69 -23.55
CA LEU A 46 -10.36 17.86 -22.17
C LEU A 46 -10.11 19.34 -21.76
N GLU A 47 -10.76 20.27 -22.47
CA GLU A 47 -10.86 21.70 -22.13
C GLU A 47 -11.94 21.93 -21.05
N GLU A 48 -11.66 22.82 -20.10
CA GLU A 48 -12.65 23.35 -19.14
C GLU A 48 -13.61 24.30 -19.87
N LEU A 49 -14.92 24.00 -19.80
CA LEU A 49 -15.99 24.78 -20.44
C LEU A 49 -16.71 25.72 -19.45
N HIS A 50 -16.81 25.31 -18.18
CA HIS A 50 -17.43 26.09 -17.12
C HIS A 50 -16.90 25.65 -15.76
N SER A 51 -16.66 26.60 -14.85
CA SER A 51 -16.34 26.36 -13.45
C SER A 51 -17.43 26.87 -12.52
N TYR A 52 -17.70 26.14 -11.45
CA TYR A 52 -18.50 26.60 -10.32
C TYR A 52 -17.80 26.24 -9.01
N SER A 53 -17.72 27.19 -8.08
CA SER A 53 -17.27 26.93 -6.71
C SER A 53 -18.08 27.76 -5.73
N THR A 54 -18.35 27.20 -4.56
CA THR A 54 -18.99 27.90 -3.46
C THR A 54 -18.54 27.33 -2.12
N LEU A 55 -18.16 28.20 -1.19
CA LEU A 55 -18.16 27.86 0.23
C LEU A 55 -19.60 27.65 0.69
N LEU A 56 -19.80 26.76 1.66
CA LEU A 56 -21.11 26.39 2.18
C LEU A 56 -21.16 26.45 3.70
N ARG A 57 -22.28 26.98 4.18
CA ARG A 57 -22.59 27.09 5.60
C ARG A 57 -23.26 25.81 6.09
N PRO A 58 -22.67 25.06 7.04
CA PRO A 58 -23.31 23.88 7.62
C PRO A 58 -24.52 24.27 8.48
N SER A 59 -25.38 23.30 8.76
CA SER A 59 -26.53 23.43 9.67
C SER A 59 -26.11 23.73 11.11
N ASP A 60 -24.93 23.26 11.54
CA ASP A 60 -24.25 23.64 12.79
C ASP A 60 -22.78 24.02 12.54
N LEU A 61 -22.38 25.23 12.95
CA LEU A 61 -21.01 25.75 12.85
C LEU A 61 -20.05 25.13 13.90
N SER A 62 -20.58 24.48 14.96
CA SER A 62 -19.76 23.80 15.96
C SER A 62 -19.02 22.59 15.38
N LEU A 63 -19.58 21.98 14.33
CA LEU A 63 -19.00 20.87 13.57
C LEU A 63 -17.64 21.22 12.92
N ILE A 64 -17.39 22.51 12.65
CA ILE A 64 -16.11 22.99 12.14
C ILE A 64 -15.07 22.92 13.27
N SER A 65 -14.31 21.84 13.26
CA SER A 65 -13.27 21.51 14.24
C SER A 65 -11.90 22.06 13.83
N SER A 66 -10.99 22.22 14.79
CA SER A 66 -9.58 22.56 14.52
C SER A 66 -8.81 21.49 13.73
N PHE A 67 -9.39 20.29 13.57
CA PHE A 67 -8.90 19.27 12.65
C PHE A 67 -9.40 19.51 11.21
N SER A 68 -10.67 19.93 11.05
CA SER A 68 -11.21 20.34 9.74
C SER A 68 -10.43 21.51 9.15
N ILE A 69 -10.25 22.58 9.94
CA ILE A 69 -9.47 23.77 9.55
C ILE A 69 -8.02 23.40 9.16
N ARG A 70 -7.43 22.36 9.78
CA ARG A 70 -6.08 21.89 9.44
C ARG A 70 -6.02 21.13 8.11
N CYS A 71 -7.12 20.55 7.65
CA CYS A 71 -7.19 19.85 6.37
C CYS A 71 -7.37 20.82 5.21
N ASN A 72 -8.30 21.78 5.31
CA ASN A 72 -8.76 22.60 4.17
C ASN A 72 -8.82 24.12 4.41
N GLY A 73 -8.40 24.59 5.59
CA GLY A 73 -8.35 26.01 5.94
C GLY A 73 -9.72 26.68 6.15
N ILE A 74 -10.84 25.97 6.02
CA ILE A 74 -12.18 26.59 6.08
C ILE A 74 -12.56 26.87 7.55
N THR A 75 -12.52 28.14 7.94
CA THR A 75 -12.94 28.59 9.28
C THR A 75 -14.45 28.84 9.36
N ARG A 76 -14.98 29.02 10.58
CA ARG A 76 -16.41 29.32 10.79
C ARG A 76 -16.76 30.70 10.23
N GLU A 77 -15.85 31.64 10.41
CA GLU A 77 -15.95 33.04 9.99
C GLU A 77 -15.95 33.16 8.47
N ALA A 78 -15.26 32.25 7.77
CA ALA A 78 -15.28 32.16 6.31
C ALA A 78 -16.63 31.67 5.74
N VAL A 79 -17.42 30.90 6.51
CA VAL A 79 -18.70 30.32 6.05
C VAL A 79 -19.95 30.86 6.73
N VAL A 80 -19.85 31.69 7.78
CA VAL A 80 -21.00 32.20 8.55
C VAL A 80 -21.98 33.03 7.70
N SER A 81 -21.49 33.68 6.65
CA SER A 81 -22.28 34.46 5.67
C SER A 81 -22.53 33.72 4.34
N CYS A 82 -22.04 32.48 4.20
CA CYS A 82 -22.20 31.70 2.98
C CYS A 82 -23.60 31.05 2.87
N PRO A 83 -24.04 30.70 1.65
CA PRO A 83 -25.29 29.95 1.47
C PRO A 83 -25.19 28.55 2.08
N THR A 84 -26.33 27.99 2.48
CA THR A 84 -26.46 26.58 2.85
C THR A 84 -26.52 25.68 1.62
N PHE A 85 -26.29 24.38 1.82
CA PHE A 85 -26.47 23.40 0.75
C PHE A 85 -27.88 23.44 0.13
N ARG A 86 -28.93 23.73 0.93
CA ARG A 86 -30.32 23.86 0.44
C ARG A 86 -30.48 24.97 -0.59
N GLU A 87 -29.78 26.08 -0.42
CA GLU A 87 -29.87 27.27 -1.29
C GLU A 87 -29.10 27.10 -2.61
N VAL A 88 -28.06 26.26 -2.64
CA VAL A 88 -27.31 25.94 -3.87
C VAL A 88 -27.76 24.64 -4.55
N ALA A 89 -28.65 23.87 -3.92
CA ALA A 89 -29.01 22.51 -4.34
C ALA A 89 -29.48 22.42 -5.80
N ASP A 90 -30.24 23.39 -6.30
CA ASP A 90 -30.66 23.44 -7.71
C ASP A 90 -29.48 23.62 -8.67
N ARG A 91 -28.48 24.42 -8.29
CA ARG A 91 -27.26 24.62 -9.11
C ARG A 91 -26.36 23.39 -9.08
N VAL A 92 -26.19 22.76 -7.94
CA VAL A 92 -25.45 21.49 -7.80
C VAL A 92 -26.14 20.37 -8.59
N TYR A 93 -27.47 20.27 -8.52
CA TYR A 93 -28.24 19.31 -9.31
C TYR A 93 -28.12 19.57 -10.82
N ASP A 94 -28.22 20.84 -11.26
CA ASP A 94 -28.08 21.21 -12.66
C ASP A 94 -26.68 20.91 -13.23
N ILE A 95 -25.62 21.08 -12.42
CA ILE A 95 -24.25 20.72 -12.81
C ILE A 95 -24.08 19.20 -12.92
N LEU A 96 -24.57 18.43 -11.93
CA LEU A 96 -24.27 17.00 -11.82
C LEU A 96 -25.25 16.07 -12.56
N HIS A 97 -26.56 16.34 -12.53
CA HIS A 97 -27.56 15.39 -13.01
C HIS A 97 -27.48 15.18 -14.53
N GLY A 98 -27.45 13.91 -14.95
CA GLY A 98 -27.43 13.50 -16.35
C GLY A 98 -26.09 13.65 -17.06
N ARG A 99 -24.98 13.88 -16.33
CA ARG A 99 -23.60 13.92 -16.86
C ARG A 99 -22.77 12.72 -16.44
N ILE A 100 -21.62 12.54 -17.08
CA ILE A 100 -20.57 11.64 -16.55
C ILE A 100 -19.89 12.38 -15.39
N TRP A 101 -19.71 11.72 -14.26
CA TRP A 101 -19.01 12.28 -13.10
C TRP A 101 -17.53 11.86 -13.12
N ALA A 102 -16.63 12.74 -12.70
CA ALA A 102 -15.22 12.43 -12.52
C ALA A 102 -14.65 13.07 -11.25
N GLY A 103 -13.71 12.39 -10.60
CA GLY A 103 -13.14 12.81 -9.32
C GLY A 103 -12.09 11.82 -8.84
N HIS A 104 -11.47 12.07 -7.70
CA HIS A 104 -10.38 11.24 -7.17
C HIS A 104 -10.78 10.65 -5.82
N ASN A 105 -10.92 9.32 -5.73
CA ASN A 105 -11.59 8.60 -4.63
C ASN A 105 -13.11 8.89 -4.53
N ILE A 106 -13.69 9.45 -5.61
CA ILE A 106 -15.03 10.03 -5.66
C ILE A 106 -16.15 9.05 -5.26
N LEU A 107 -16.01 7.77 -5.60
CA LEU A 107 -17.02 6.74 -5.29
C LEU A 107 -17.10 6.40 -3.79
N LYS A 108 -16.02 6.66 -3.04
CA LYS A 108 -15.96 6.41 -1.60
C LYS A 108 -16.26 7.65 -0.77
N PHE A 109 -16.08 8.85 -1.35
CA PHE A 109 -16.20 10.11 -0.62
C PHE A 109 -17.29 11.02 -1.23
N ASP A 110 -16.97 11.79 -2.26
CA ASP A 110 -17.75 12.93 -2.73
C ASP A 110 -19.15 12.55 -3.22
N CYS A 111 -19.27 11.46 -3.98
CA CYS A 111 -20.56 10.91 -4.40
C CYS A 111 -21.49 10.64 -3.21
N ARG A 112 -20.94 10.19 -2.08
CA ARG A 112 -21.70 9.92 -0.85
C ARG A 112 -22.05 11.21 -0.13
N ARG A 113 -21.11 12.16 -0.02
CA ARG A 113 -21.37 13.48 0.58
C ARG A 113 -22.51 14.20 -0.14
N ILE A 114 -22.52 14.18 -1.48
CA ILE A 114 -23.62 14.75 -2.28
C ILE A 114 -24.95 14.02 -2.02
N GLN A 115 -24.96 12.68 -2.02
CA GLN A 115 -26.17 11.90 -1.71
C GLN A 115 -26.71 12.17 -0.30
N GLU A 116 -25.83 12.22 0.71
CA GLU A 116 -26.14 12.54 2.10
C GLU A 116 -26.74 13.96 2.23
N ALA A 117 -26.15 14.95 1.56
CA ALA A 117 -26.60 16.33 1.62
C ALA A 117 -27.94 16.57 0.88
N PHE A 118 -28.19 15.89 -0.24
CA PHE A 118 -29.51 15.92 -0.90
C PHE A 118 -30.59 15.23 -0.04
N ALA A 119 -30.24 14.14 0.65
CA ALA A 119 -31.14 13.47 1.58
C ALA A 119 -31.46 14.34 2.82
N GLU A 120 -30.49 15.03 3.42
CA GLU A 120 -30.70 15.96 4.56
C GLU A 120 -31.72 17.06 4.20
N ILE A 121 -31.67 17.59 2.97
CA ILE A 121 -32.60 18.63 2.54
C ILE A 121 -33.97 18.09 2.05
N GLY A 122 -34.15 16.77 2.01
CA GLY A 122 -35.39 16.10 1.60
C GLY A 122 -35.62 16.10 0.08
N ARG A 123 -34.56 16.02 -0.73
CA ARG A 123 -34.62 16.06 -2.20
C ARG A 123 -33.97 14.82 -2.85
N PRO A 124 -34.40 14.41 -4.05
CA PRO A 124 -33.68 13.39 -4.81
C PRO A 124 -32.27 13.91 -5.18
N ALA A 125 -31.28 13.04 -5.06
CA ALA A 125 -29.91 13.34 -5.46
C ALA A 125 -29.78 13.41 -7.00
N PRO A 126 -28.79 14.13 -7.55
CA PRO A 126 -28.45 14.05 -8.96
C PRO A 126 -27.91 12.65 -9.30
N GLU A 127 -28.12 12.19 -10.54
CA GLU A 127 -27.72 10.87 -11.00
C GLU A 127 -26.70 10.97 -12.14
N PRO A 128 -25.61 10.18 -12.12
CA PRO A 128 -24.64 10.14 -13.20
C PRO A 128 -25.07 9.22 -14.35
N LYS A 129 -24.67 9.55 -15.59
CA LYS A 129 -24.62 8.61 -16.71
C LYS A 129 -23.56 7.50 -16.50
N GLY A 130 -22.56 7.79 -15.67
CA GLY A 130 -21.44 6.92 -15.30
C GLY A 130 -20.41 7.71 -14.49
N THR A 131 -19.52 7.02 -13.77
CA THR A 131 -18.55 7.66 -12.86
C THR A 131 -17.13 7.18 -13.11
N ILE A 132 -16.21 8.14 -13.26
CA ILE A 132 -14.77 7.94 -13.44
C ILE A 132 -14.08 8.29 -12.13
N ASP A 133 -13.75 7.29 -11.32
CA ASP A 133 -12.91 7.46 -10.14
C ASP A 133 -11.44 7.32 -10.53
N SER A 134 -10.69 8.43 -10.55
CA SER A 134 -9.31 8.44 -11.03
C SER A 134 -8.35 7.69 -10.11
N LEU A 135 -8.66 7.53 -8.82
CA LEU A 135 -7.79 6.79 -7.89
C LEU A 135 -7.65 5.30 -8.26
N PRO A 136 -8.73 4.48 -8.29
CA PRO A 136 -8.63 3.08 -8.70
C PRO A 136 -8.26 2.94 -10.19
N LEU A 137 -8.79 3.81 -11.07
CA LEU A 137 -8.49 3.76 -12.51
C LEU A 137 -7.00 3.94 -12.78
N LEU A 138 -6.37 4.98 -12.21
CA LEU A 138 -4.94 5.20 -12.36
C LEU A 138 -4.13 4.17 -11.59
N THR A 139 -4.57 3.71 -10.41
CA THR A 139 -3.89 2.61 -9.69
C THR A 139 -3.85 1.31 -10.50
N GLN A 140 -4.87 1.05 -11.35
CA GLN A 140 -4.92 -0.13 -12.22
C GLN A 140 -4.19 0.07 -13.55
N LYS A 141 -4.39 1.21 -14.24
CA LYS A 141 -3.88 1.46 -15.60
C LYS A 141 -2.52 2.14 -15.62
N PHE A 142 -2.33 3.20 -14.83
CA PHE A 142 -1.03 3.87 -14.70
C PHE A 142 -0.11 3.11 -13.75
N GLY A 143 -0.67 2.44 -12.74
CA GLY A 143 0.08 1.78 -11.68
C GLY A 143 0.77 2.80 -10.74
N ARG A 144 1.52 2.31 -9.76
CA ARG A 144 2.11 3.09 -8.65
C ARG A 144 3.30 4.00 -9.01
N ARG A 145 3.25 4.68 -10.16
CA ARG A 145 4.34 5.48 -10.75
C ARG A 145 4.71 6.65 -9.83
N ALA A 146 3.65 7.26 -9.28
CA ALA A 146 3.64 8.28 -8.25
C ALA A 146 3.35 7.66 -6.86
N GLY A 147 3.93 6.50 -6.55
CA GLY A 147 3.90 5.88 -5.22
C GLY A 147 2.50 5.49 -4.72
N ASP A 148 1.98 6.25 -3.76
CA ASP A 148 0.72 5.89 -3.07
C ASP A 148 -0.54 6.17 -3.90
N MET A 149 -0.41 6.92 -5.00
CA MET A 149 -1.46 7.30 -5.95
C MET A 149 -2.46 8.34 -5.45
N LYS A 150 -2.17 9.08 -4.36
CA LYS A 150 -2.96 10.26 -3.99
C LYS A 150 -2.72 11.43 -4.97
N MET A 151 -3.69 12.35 -5.04
CA MET A 151 -3.63 13.56 -5.86
C MET A 151 -2.34 14.37 -5.68
N ALA A 152 -1.98 14.77 -4.45
CA ALA A 152 -0.72 15.47 -4.17
C ALA A 152 0.54 14.72 -4.66
N THR A 153 0.56 13.38 -4.57
CA THR A 153 1.71 12.57 -4.99
C THR A 153 1.80 12.48 -6.52
N LEU A 154 0.65 12.36 -7.20
CA LEU A 154 0.55 12.42 -8.66
C LEU A 154 0.90 13.81 -9.21
N ALA A 155 0.43 14.88 -8.56
CA ALA A 155 0.76 16.25 -8.93
C ALA A 155 2.26 16.54 -8.78
N SER A 156 2.86 16.12 -7.65
CA SER A 156 4.31 16.21 -7.43
C SER A 156 5.11 15.43 -8.49
N TYR A 157 4.68 14.22 -8.83
CA TYR A 157 5.32 13.38 -9.86
C TYR A 157 5.36 14.02 -11.26
N PHE A 158 4.34 14.82 -11.61
CA PHE A 158 4.28 15.56 -12.88
C PHE A 158 4.72 17.03 -12.78
N GLY A 159 5.17 17.50 -11.62
CA GLY A 159 5.57 18.90 -11.42
C GLY A 159 4.41 19.91 -11.38
N LEU A 160 3.16 19.46 -11.19
CA LEU A 160 1.93 20.26 -11.21
C LEU A 160 1.71 21.13 -9.95
N GLY A 161 2.77 21.41 -9.19
CA GLY A 161 2.71 22.14 -7.93
C GLY A 161 2.17 21.32 -6.75
N ARG A 162 1.69 22.03 -5.72
CA ARG A 162 1.20 21.46 -4.47
C ARG A 162 -0.33 21.55 -4.39
N GLN A 163 -0.99 20.44 -4.08
CA GLN A 163 -2.42 20.40 -3.77
C GLN A 163 -2.78 21.45 -2.71
N THR A 164 -3.88 22.19 -2.90
CA THR A 164 -4.25 23.32 -2.03
C THR A 164 -5.36 22.98 -1.04
N HIS A 165 -6.05 21.84 -1.20
CA HIS A 165 -7.23 21.46 -0.42
C HIS A 165 -8.34 22.52 -0.55
N ARG A 166 -8.55 22.93 -1.80
CA ARG A 166 -9.63 23.80 -2.29
C ARG A 166 -10.30 23.06 -3.43
N SER A 167 -11.61 22.82 -3.35
CA SER A 167 -12.28 21.90 -4.28
C SER A 167 -12.18 22.31 -5.76
N LEU A 168 -12.09 23.62 -6.07
CA LEU A 168 -11.92 24.06 -7.46
C LEU A 168 -10.50 23.90 -8.02
N ASP A 169 -9.47 23.99 -7.18
CA ASP A 169 -8.09 23.76 -7.59
C ASP A 169 -7.84 22.25 -7.76
N ASP A 170 -8.34 21.46 -6.81
CA ASP A 170 -8.11 20.01 -6.75
C ASP A 170 -8.84 19.27 -7.89
N VAL A 171 -10.00 19.75 -8.39
CA VAL A 171 -10.63 19.20 -9.62
C VAL A 171 -9.84 19.51 -10.89
N ARG A 172 -9.22 20.68 -10.97
CA ARG A 172 -8.33 21.05 -12.10
C ARG A 172 -7.05 20.22 -12.05
N MET A 173 -6.46 20.06 -10.86
CA MET A 173 -5.32 19.18 -10.63
C MET A 173 -5.64 17.72 -11.03
N ASN A 174 -6.83 17.21 -10.71
CA ASN A 174 -7.28 15.89 -11.13
C ASN A 174 -7.45 15.75 -12.66
N LEU A 175 -7.98 16.79 -13.34
CA LEU A 175 -8.07 16.82 -14.80
C LEU A 175 -6.67 16.78 -15.45
N GLU A 176 -5.72 17.59 -14.97
CA GLU A 176 -4.35 17.56 -15.47
C GLU A 176 -3.65 16.23 -15.17
N VAL A 177 -3.74 15.72 -13.94
CA VAL A 177 -3.18 14.40 -13.57
C VAL A 177 -3.69 13.29 -14.50
N LEU A 178 -4.98 13.30 -14.87
CA LEU A 178 -5.52 12.36 -15.86
C LEU A 178 -4.92 12.57 -17.26
N LYS A 179 -4.80 13.81 -17.75
CA LYS A 179 -4.15 14.12 -19.05
C LYS A 179 -2.71 13.61 -19.10
N TYR A 180 -1.91 13.89 -18.07
CA TYR A 180 -0.52 13.46 -17.99
C TYR A 180 -0.39 11.93 -17.90
N CYS A 181 -1.20 11.26 -17.06
CA CYS A 181 -1.22 9.79 -17.00
C CYS A 181 -1.61 9.15 -18.34
N ALA A 182 -2.66 9.66 -19.00
CA ALA A 182 -3.12 9.15 -20.29
C ALA A 182 -2.07 9.37 -21.40
N THR A 183 -1.40 10.53 -21.41
CA THR A 183 -0.34 10.85 -22.36
C THR A 183 0.87 9.90 -22.21
N VAL A 184 1.31 9.64 -20.97
CA VAL A 184 2.40 8.67 -20.73
C VAL A 184 1.99 7.26 -21.17
N LEU A 185 0.79 6.79 -20.83
CA LEU A 185 0.31 5.47 -21.25
C LEU A 185 0.19 5.32 -22.78
N PHE A 186 -0.20 6.38 -23.48
CA PHE A 186 -0.25 6.41 -24.95
C PHE A 186 1.15 6.36 -25.59
N LEU A 187 2.12 7.10 -25.05
CA LEU A 187 3.50 7.08 -25.53
C LEU A 187 4.18 5.71 -25.28
N GLU A 188 3.93 5.11 -24.11
CA GLU A 188 4.48 3.80 -23.76
C GLU A 188 3.87 2.66 -24.59
N SER A 189 2.57 2.72 -24.92
CA SER A 189 1.94 1.74 -25.81
C SER A 189 2.42 1.85 -27.26
N SER A 190 3.00 2.98 -27.66
CA SER A 190 3.56 3.20 -29.00
C SER A 190 4.91 2.50 -29.21
N LEU A 191 5.74 2.36 -28.17
CA LEU A 191 7.05 1.70 -28.22
C LEU A 191 7.29 0.89 -26.92
N PRO A 192 6.55 -0.21 -26.69
CA PRO A 192 6.63 -0.95 -25.43
C PRO A 192 8.05 -1.43 -25.15
N ASP A 193 8.73 -2.05 -26.11
CA ASP A 193 10.02 -2.70 -25.87
C ASP A 193 11.14 -1.72 -25.45
N THR A 194 11.05 -0.43 -25.79
CA THR A 194 12.00 0.60 -25.33
C THR A 194 11.66 1.19 -23.96
N PHE A 195 10.39 1.24 -23.57
CA PHE A 195 9.96 1.81 -22.28
C PHE A 195 9.81 0.75 -21.17
N THR A 196 9.47 -0.50 -21.52
CA THR A 196 9.33 -1.65 -20.62
C THR A 196 10.68 -2.20 -20.12
N ALA A 197 11.81 -1.72 -20.64
CA ALA A 197 13.16 -2.05 -20.16
C ALA A 197 13.40 -1.79 -18.66
N ASN A 198 12.47 -1.11 -17.95
CA ASN A 198 12.45 -1.00 -16.49
C ASN A 198 11.06 -1.32 -15.89
N SER A 199 10.64 -2.60 -16.01
CA SER A 199 9.47 -3.23 -15.36
C SER A 199 8.09 -2.91 -16.00
N TRP A 200 7.01 -3.56 -15.54
CA TRP A 200 5.91 -2.95 -14.74
C TRP A 200 4.82 -4.01 -14.44
N VAL A 201 4.20 -3.98 -13.25
CA VAL A 201 3.42 -5.11 -12.68
C VAL A 201 1.95 -5.18 -13.15
N SER A 202 1.46 -6.41 -13.40
CA SER A 202 0.09 -6.69 -13.91
C SER A 202 -1.07 -6.39 -12.91
N PRO A 203 -2.31 -6.14 -13.40
CA PRO A 203 -3.32 -5.42 -12.59
C PRO A 203 -4.28 -6.27 -11.74
N ASN A 204 -4.18 -7.61 -11.78
CA ASN A 204 -5.28 -8.51 -11.34
C ASN A 204 -5.00 -9.23 -10.01
N ALA A 205 -5.24 -8.56 -8.88
CA ALA A 205 -5.31 -9.17 -7.55
C ALA A 205 -6.43 -8.53 -6.69
N THR A 206 -7.67 -9.04 -6.83
CA THR A 206 -8.85 -8.48 -6.14
C THR A 206 -9.09 -9.12 -4.78
N ALA A 207 -9.40 -8.30 -3.77
CA ALA A 207 -9.61 -8.76 -2.40
C ALA A 207 -11.01 -9.34 -2.12
N ARG A 208 -11.05 -10.32 -1.21
CA ARG A 208 -12.18 -10.69 -0.33
C ARG A 208 -11.59 -10.94 1.06
N SER A 209 -12.21 -10.68 2.20
CA SER A 209 -13.42 -9.94 2.59
C SER A 209 -13.61 -10.26 4.09
N HIS A 210 -13.18 -9.39 5.01
CA HIS A 210 -13.42 -9.62 6.44
C HIS A 210 -14.91 -9.53 6.80
N ARG A 211 -15.33 -10.30 7.82
CA ARG A 211 -16.43 -9.94 8.72
C ARG A 211 -16.09 -10.32 10.16
N ASN A 212 -16.49 -9.46 11.09
CA ASN A 212 -16.40 -9.64 12.54
C ASN A 212 -17.49 -10.66 13.02
N ALA A 213 -17.61 -11.09 14.29
CA ALA A 213 -17.24 -10.39 15.52
C ALA A 213 -17.21 -11.26 16.80
N ASN A 214 -16.51 -10.73 17.82
CA ASN A 214 -16.73 -10.91 19.28
C ASN A 214 -16.43 -12.32 19.87
N SER A 215 -16.15 -12.48 21.18
CA SER A 215 -16.38 -11.59 22.34
C SER A 215 -15.16 -11.39 23.28
N SER A 216 -15.38 -10.73 24.42
CA SER A 216 -14.40 -10.33 25.45
C SER A 216 -13.83 -11.50 26.29
N PRO A 217 -12.90 -11.18 27.20
CA PRO A 217 -13.25 -11.35 28.62
C PRO A 217 -12.87 -10.16 29.52
N ASP A 218 -13.56 -10.07 30.66
CA ASP A 218 -13.14 -9.26 31.83
C ASP A 218 -12.03 -9.97 32.65
N ALA A 219 -11.44 -9.26 33.60
CA ALA A 219 -10.22 -9.66 34.32
C ALA A 219 -10.47 -10.26 35.73
N VAL A 220 -9.36 -10.62 36.41
CA VAL A 220 -9.21 -10.98 37.85
C VAL A 220 -9.57 -12.44 38.20
N SER A 221 -8.85 -13.20 39.07
CA SER A 221 -7.40 -13.24 39.41
C SER A 221 -7.09 -14.47 40.32
N LEU A 222 -5.80 -14.89 40.35
CA LEU A 222 -5.09 -15.64 41.41
C LEU A 222 -5.36 -17.15 41.71
N CYS A 223 -4.21 -17.86 41.82
CA CYS A 223 -3.85 -18.95 42.75
C CYS A 223 -4.53 -20.35 42.73
N LYS A 224 -3.86 -21.27 42.02
CA LYS A 224 -3.20 -22.50 42.57
C LYS A 224 -3.74 -23.10 43.89
N ASN A 225 -4.18 -24.36 43.85
CA ASN A 225 -3.37 -25.52 44.28
C ASN A 225 -4.00 -26.88 43.88
N MET A 226 -3.20 -27.95 43.90
CA MET A 226 -3.51 -29.36 43.61
C MET A 226 -3.31 -30.21 44.90
N PRO A 227 -3.66 -31.52 44.97
CA PRO A 227 -4.34 -32.40 44.00
C PRO A 227 -5.75 -32.83 44.54
N SER A 228 -6.43 -33.99 44.35
CA SER A 228 -6.06 -35.34 43.87
C SER A 228 -7.25 -36.20 43.37
N SER A 229 -6.95 -37.15 42.47
CA SER A 229 -7.45 -38.54 42.39
C SER A 229 -8.95 -38.93 42.55
N SER A 230 -9.46 -39.63 41.51
CA SER A 230 -10.38 -40.82 41.55
C SER A 230 -11.79 -40.70 42.17
N SER A 231 -12.85 -41.33 41.61
CA SER A 231 -13.01 -42.09 40.35
C SER A 231 -14.50 -42.40 40.04
N THR A 232 -14.72 -43.09 38.91
CA THR A 232 -15.80 -44.08 38.66
C THR A 232 -17.28 -43.65 38.54
N LEU A 233 -17.84 -43.95 37.34
CA LEU A 233 -19.16 -44.57 37.08
C LEU A 233 -20.43 -43.74 37.43
N LYS A 234 -21.16 -43.25 36.42
CA LYS A 234 -22.21 -43.96 35.63
C LYS A 234 -23.55 -44.14 36.38
N ASN A 235 -24.56 -43.37 35.99
CA ASN A 235 -25.82 -43.78 35.32
C ASN A 235 -26.71 -42.51 35.20
N ASP A 236 -27.32 -42.11 34.07
CA ASP A 236 -28.23 -42.75 33.08
C ASP A 236 -29.73 -42.61 33.47
N LEU A 237 -30.63 -42.57 32.46
CA LEU A 237 -32.12 -42.47 32.55
C LEU A 237 -32.72 -41.10 33.00
N MET A 238 -33.86 -40.58 32.49
CA MET A 238 -34.70 -40.91 31.30
C MET A 238 -35.76 -39.79 31.00
N LEU A 239 -36.59 -40.00 29.96
CA LEU A 239 -37.89 -39.37 29.58
C LEU A 239 -37.81 -37.91 29.04
N SER A 240 -38.06 -37.63 27.75
CA SER A 240 -39.33 -37.66 26.95
C SER A 240 -40.22 -36.42 27.14
N ARG A 241 -41.06 -35.95 26.18
CA ARG A 241 -41.74 -36.68 25.08
C ARG A 241 -42.15 -35.75 23.91
N THR A 242 -42.05 -36.28 22.68
CA THR A 242 -42.80 -35.98 21.42
C THR A 242 -43.69 -34.71 21.26
N ASN A 243 -43.62 -34.12 20.06
CA ASN A 243 -44.79 -34.17 19.14
C ASN A 243 -44.36 -34.22 17.65
N GLN A 244 -45.24 -34.65 16.74
CA GLN A 244 -44.95 -34.90 15.30
C GLN A 244 -46.04 -34.39 14.37
N GLN A 245 -45.66 -34.00 13.13
CA GLN A 245 -46.23 -34.38 11.82
C GLN A 245 -45.38 -33.71 10.70
N LYS A 246 -44.86 -34.38 9.64
CA LYS A 246 -45.46 -35.13 8.49
C LYS A 246 -46.18 -34.20 7.47
N VAL A 247 -46.04 -34.32 6.14
CA VAL A 247 -45.00 -34.81 5.17
C VAL A 247 -45.11 -33.87 3.93
N GLU A 248 -44.31 -33.89 2.84
CA GLU A 248 -44.29 -34.82 1.68
C GLU A 248 -43.12 -34.47 0.71
N THR A 249 -42.93 -35.20 -0.40
CA THR A 249 -41.68 -35.16 -1.21
C THR A 249 -41.86 -35.40 -2.73
N ARG A 250 -41.27 -34.50 -3.55
CA ARG A 250 -40.92 -34.65 -5.01
C ARG A 250 -42.13 -34.71 -5.97
N PRO A 251 -41.97 -34.69 -7.33
CA PRO A 251 -40.77 -34.43 -8.16
C PRO A 251 -40.94 -33.38 -9.33
N ILE A 252 -39.81 -33.03 -9.97
CA ILE A 252 -39.60 -32.71 -11.42
C ILE A 252 -40.55 -31.74 -12.16
N LEU A 253 -39.98 -30.62 -12.67
CA LEU A 253 -39.93 -30.34 -14.12
C LEU A 253 -38.78 -29.36 -14.45
N SER A 254 -38.26 -29.40 -15.69
CA SER A 254 -37.30 -28.45 -16.25
C SER A 254 -37.94 -27.61 -17.38
N PRO A 255 -37.28 -26.53 -17.82
CA PRO A 255 -36.85 -26.49 -19.22
C PRO A 255 -35.39 -26.06 -19.42
N MET A 256 -34.78 -26.59 -20.49
CA MET A 256 -33.73 -25.92 -21.28
C MET A 256 -34.42 -25.32 -22.53
N THR A 257 -33.81 -24.54 -23.44
CA THR A 257 -32.46 -23.97 -23.63
C THR A 257 -32.57 -22.41 -23.64
N ASP A 258 -31.57 -21.54 -23.85
CA ASP A 258 -30.69 -21.38 -25.03
C ASP A 258 -29.30 -20.82 -24.67
N SER A 259 -28.30 -21.30 -25.42
CA SER A 259 -26.92 -20.86 -25.36
C SER A 259 -26.61 -19.81 -26.42
N ILE A 260 -26.20 -18.61 -26.01
CA ILE A 260 -25.59 -17.61 -26.92
C ILE A 260 -24.21 -17.22 -26.40
N SER A 261 -23.27 -17.24 -27.34
CA SER A 261 -21.82 -17.02 -27.26
C SER A 261 -21.27 -16.10 -26.16
N ASN A 262 -20.18 -16.53 -25.52
CA ASN A 262 -19.18 -15.65 -24.92
C ASN A 262 -18.55 -14.74 -26.00
N THR A 263 -19.05 -13.52 -26.16
CA THR A 263 -18.25 -12.44 -26.76
C THR A 263 -17.43 -11.78 -25.67
N SER A 264 -16.11 -11.96 -25.69
CA SER A 264 -15.18 -11.24 -24.82
C SER A 264 -15.31 -9.74 -25.08
N ARG A 265 -15.81 -9.01 -24.08
CA ARG A 265 -15.94 -7.55 -24.15
C ARG A 265 -14.53 -6.95 -24.05
N GLN A 266 -13.91 -6.64 -25.19
CA GLN A 266 -12.59 -6.03 -25.26
C GLN A 266 -12.51 -4.77 -24.39
N ASP A 267 -11.33 -4.55 -23.81
CA ASP A 267 -11.04 -3.33 -23.07
C ASP A 267 -11.03 -2.14 -24.06
N PRO A 268 -11.85 -1.08 -23.86
CA PRO A 268 -11.89 0.06 -24.78
C PRO A 268 -10.58 0.86 -24.88
N PHE A 269 -9.57 0.52 -24.08
CA PHE A 269 -8.23 1.11 -24.08
C PHE A 269 -7.13 0.08 -24.37
N ASP A 270 -7.44 -1.04 -25.03
CA ASP A 270 -6.44 -1.94 -25.59
C ASP A 270 -5.87 -1.37 -26.90
N MET A 271 -4.69 -0.74 -26.79
CA MET A 271 -3.99 -0.09 -27.91
C MET A 271 -3.14 -1.06 -28.75
N GLY A 272 -3.12 -2.36 -28.45
CA GLY A 272 -2.21 -3.33 -29.08
C GLY A 272 -2.42 -3.54 -30.59
N LEU A 273 -3.54 -3.08 -31.15
CA LEU A 273 -3.93 -3.29 -32.55
C LEU A 273 -3.16 -2.46 -33.59
N LEU A 274 -2.35 -1.47 -33.18
CA LEU A 274 -1.57 -0.63 -34.11
C LEU A 274 -0.28 -1.27 -34.65
N ARG A 275 -0.03 -2.56 -34.35
CA ARG A 275 1.28 -3.21 -34.58
C ARG A 275 1.47 -3.88 -35.96
N THR A 276 0.52 -3.73 -36.89
CA THR A 276 0.43 -4.58 -38.10
C THR A 276 0.54 -3.79 -39.42
N GLU A 277 1.47 -2.84 -39.54
CA GLU A 277 1.78 -2.22 -40.84
C GLU A 277 3.20 -1.58 -40.90
N SER A 278 4.25 -2.39 -40.75
CA SER A 278 5.66 -2.02 -41.04
C SER A 278 6.56 -3.25 -41.17
N GLU A 279 6.64 -3.83 -42.37
CA GLU A 279 7.67 -4.82 -42.72
C GLU A 279 8.78 -4.22 -43.59
N SER A 280 9.90 -4.96 -43.65
CA SER A 280 11.07 -4.75 -44.52
C SER A 280 11.96 -3.52 -44.23
N LEU A 281 13.13 -3.78 -43.62
CA LEU A 281 14.37 -3.89 -44.39
C LEU A 281 15.42 -4.67 -43.59
N GLN A 282 16.18 -5.53 -44.26
CA GLN A 282 17.23 -6.36 -43.66
C GLN A 282 18.63 -5.72 -43.85
N THR A 283 19.48 -5.83 -42.83
CA THR A 283 20.93 -6.03 -43.01
C THR A 283 21.50 -6.80 -41.83
N ASN A 284 22.34 -7.79 -42.10
CA ASN A 284 22.91 -8.69 -41.09
C ASN A 284 24.20 -8.13 -40.48
N THR A 285 24.52 -8.49 -39.25
CA THR A 285 25.89 -8.85 -38.82
C THR A 285 25.80 -9.72 -37.57
N THR A 286 26.46 -10.88 -37.60
CA THR A 286 26.59 -11.83 -36.48
C THR A 286 28.00 -11.78 -35.92
N MET A 287 28.14 -11.66 -34.60
CA MET A 287 29.30 -12.14 -33.85
C MET A 287 28.82 -12.74 -32.52
N GLU A 288 29.49 -13.79 -32.09
CA GLU A 288 29.27 -14.50 -30.83
C GLU A 288 30.33 -14.06 -29.80
N GLU A 289 29.94 -14.04 -28.52
CA GLU A 289 30.66 -14.58 -27.34
C GLU A 289 29.86 -14.12 -26.10
N MET A 290 29.27 -14.99 -25.26
CA MET A 290 29.74 -16.16 -24.51
C MET A 290 30.01 -15.78 -23.03
N LEU A 291 29.64 -16.68 -22.12
CA LEU A 291 29.76 -16.51 -20.68
C LEU A 291 31.19 -16.81 -20.21
N GLU A 292 31.79 -15.94 -19.39
CA GLU A 292 32.90 -16.33 -18.52
C GLU A 292 32.54 -16.17 -17.04
N SER A 293 32.47 -17.31 -16.37
CA SER A 293 32.54 -17.43 -14.91
C SER A 293 33.95 -17.91 -14.54
N SER A 294 34.70 -17.11 -13.79
CA SER A 294 36.10 -17.43 -13.45
C SER A 294 36.25 -17.85 -11.99
N GLU A 295 36.12 -19.16 -11.74
CA GLU A 295 36.76 -19.79 -10.57
C GLU A 295 38.24 -20.08 -10.88
N ILE A 296 39.10 -20.10 -9.85
CA ILE A 296 40.40 -20.78 -9.91
C ILE A 296 40.50 -21.68 -8.67
N THR A 297 40.70 -22.97 -8.91
CA THR A 297 40.62 -24.04 -7.90
C THR A 297 41.99 -24.40 -7.31
N SER A 298 42.02 -24.84 -6.05
CA SER A 298 43.09 -25.68 -5.50
C SER A 298 42.52 -26.63 -4.43
N THR A 299 43.15 -27.78 -4.20
CA THR A 299 42.44 -28.99 -3.71
C THR A 299 42.96 -29.62 -2.42
N ALA A 300 42.01 -30.06 -1.59
CA ALA A 300 42.11 -31.07 -0.52
C ALA A 300 42.86 -30.70 0.78
N PRO A 301 42.62 -31.41 1.91
CA PRO A 301 41.58 -32.40 2.20
C PRO A 301 40.56 -31.91 3.27
N ILE A 302 39.69 -32.82 3.76
CA ILE A 302 38.64 -32.52 4.76
C ILE A 302 39.24 -32.30 6.16
N SER A 303 38.92 -31.15 6.78
CA SER A 303 38.98 -30.96 8.24
C SER A 303 37.96 -29.90 8.70
N ASN A 304 37.35 -30.10 9.87
CA ASN A 304 36.41 -29.13 10.47
C ASN A 304 37.07 -27.77 10.77
N VAL A 305 36.38 -26.65 10.50
CA VAL A 305 36.21 -25.45 11.38
C VAL A 305 35.60 -24.25 10.61
N CYS A 306 34.71 -23.52 11.30
CA CYS A 306 34.20 -22.14 11.12
C CYS A 306 34.31 -21.35 9.77
N CYS A 307 33.16 -20.79 9.37
CA CYS A 307 32.97 -19.34 9.19
C CYS A 307 33.71 -18.56 8.08
N ASN A 308 33.34 -18.77 6.81
CA ASN A 308 33.55 -17.78 5.76
C ASN A 308 32.45 -16.70 5.78
N SER A 309 32.65 -15.62 6.54
CA SER A 309 31.76 -14.45 6.57
C SER A 309 31.97 -13.56 5.33
N GLY A 310 31.22 -13.84 4.26
CA GLY A 310 31.32 -13.11 2.99
C GLY A 310 30.83 -11.66 3.05
N GLY A 311 31.67 -10.74 3.58
CA GLY A 311 31.41 -9.30 3.61
C GLY A 311 30.47 -8.81 4.71
N PHE A 312 30.20 -9.63 5.73
CA PHE A 312 29.39 -9.26 6.91
C PHE A 312 30.29 -9.18 8.15
N LEU A 313 30.18 -8.09 8.91
CA LEU A 313 30.93 -7.84 10.16
C LEU A 313 30.05 -8.12 11.38
N GLU A 314 30.61 -8.63 12.48
CA GLU A 314 29.93 -8.63 13.78
C GLU A 314 29.94 -7.23 14.41
N PRO A 315 28.96 -6.84 15.27
CA PRO A 315 28.84 -5.45 15.73
C PRO A 315 29.96 -4.96 16.63
N ASP A 316 30.77 -5.89 17.16
CA ASP A 316 31.95 -5.60 17.97
C ASP A 316 33.24 -5.46 17.12
N GLU A 317 33.19 -5.80 15.82
CA GLU A 317 34.25 -5.54 14.83
C GLU A 317 34.13 -4.15 14.19
N VAL A 318 32.93 -3.54 14.23
CA VAL A 318 32.64 -2.27 13.54
C VAL A 318 33.17 -1.06 14.31
N SER A 319 34.28 -0.50 13.82
CA SER A 319 34.81 0.77 14.31
C SER A 319 33.87 1.95 14.00
N ILE A 320 33.26 2.54 15.04
CA ILE A 320 32.29 3.64 14.92
C ILE A 320 32.86 4.85 14.17
N SER A 321 34.15 5.16 14.35
CA SER A 321 34.82 6.27 13.65
C SER A 321 35.12 6.01 12.17
N ALA A 322 34.97 4.76 11.71
CA ALA A 322 35.11 4.38 10.31
C ALA A 322 33.75 4.20 9.59
N ILE A 323 32.64 4.43 10.28
CA ILE A 323 31.30 4.49 9.67
C ILE A 323 31.17 5.80 8.88
N GLY A 324 30.79 5.68 7.61
CA GLY A 324 30.49 6.81 6.73
C GLY A 324 29.09 6.70 6.13
N ALA A 325 28.60 7.80 5.57
CA ALA A 325 27.41 7.81 4.73
C ALA A 325 27.62 8.69 3.50
N CYS A 326 27.07 8.28 2.37
CA CYS A 326 27.08 9.05 1.13
C CYS A 326 25.73 8.96 0.41
N PHE A 327 25.47 9.90 -0.48
CA PHE A 327 24.37 9.78 -1.44
C PHE A 327 24.84 8.98 -2.66
N VAL A 328 24.15 7.89 -2.96
CA VAL A 328 24.29 7.16 -4.22
C VAL A 328 23.09 7.44 -5.13
N PRO A 329 23.28 7.46 -6.46
CA PRO A 329 22.16 7.49 -7.41
C PRO A 329 21.18 6.34 -7.16
N PHE A 330 19.90 6.66 -7.18
CA PHE A 330 18.80 5.72 -7.02
C PHE A 330 17.78 5.92 -8.16
N HIS A 331 16.75 5.06 -8.24
CA HIS A 331 15.88 5.00 -9.41
C HIS A 331 15.28 6.38 -9.79
N ARG A 332 15.20 6.64 -11.09
CA ARG A 332 14.65 7.88 -11.69
C ARG A 332 15.32 9.18 -11.21
N GLY A 333 16.63 9.15 -10.97
CA GLY A 333 17.42 10.34 -10.61
C GLY A 333 17.26 10.81 -9.16
N SER A 334 16.55 10.04 -8.33
CA SER A 334 16.57 10.23 -6.88
C SER A 334 17.93 9.86 -6.29
N GLN A 335 18.19 10.26 -5.04
CA GLN A 335 19.36 9.82 -4.28
C GLN A 335 18.93 8.99 -3.07
N LYS A 336 19.74 8.00 -2.72
CA LYS A 336 19.57 7.19 -1.50
C LYS A 336 20.83 7.32 -0.64
N ILE A 337 20.66 7.41 0.68
CA ILE A 337 21.78 7.31 1.61
C ILE A 337 22.26 5.85 1.65
N GLN A 338 23.55 5.65 1.36
CA GLN A 338 24.26 4.39 1.57
C GLN A 338 25.20 4.53 2.75
N LEU A 339 25.16 3.54 3.66
CA LEU A 339 26.05 3.44 4.81
C LEU A 339 27.27 2.59 4.46
N LEU A 340 28.43 3.07 4.85
CA LEU A 340 29.73 2.48 4.58
C LEU A 340 30.49 2.23 5.89
N HIS A 341 31.39 1.24 5.89
CA HIS A 341 32.43 1.06 6.90
C HIS A 341 33.75 0.78 6.16
N GLU A 342 34.79 1.55 6.47
CA GLU A 342 36.11 1.48 5.80
C GLU A 342 36.04 1.57 4.25
N GLY A 343 35.00 2.23 3.74
CA GLY A 343 34.74 2.39 2.30
C GLY A 343 33.90 1.28 1.65
N ALA A 344 33.73 0.14 2.32
CA ALA A 344 32.84 -0.94 1.88
C ALA A 344 31.38 -0.71 2.34
N ILE A 345 30.40 -1.32 1.67
CA ILE A 345 28.98 -1.23 2.07
C ILE A 345 28.78 -1.94 3.41
N LEU A 346 28.25 -1.25 4.42
CA LEU A 346 28.07 -1.80 5.76
C LEU A 346 26.98 -2.89 5.78
N GLN A 347 27.39 -4.12 6.06
CA GLN A 347 26.53 -5.28 6.27
C GLN A 347 26.93 -5.99 7.57
N LEU A 348 25.94 -6.41 8.36
CA LEU A 348 26.15 -6.94 9.71
C LEU A 348 25.73 -8.41 9.81
N CYS A 349 26.55 -9.21 10.48
CA CYS A 349 26.21 -10.50 11.04
C CYS A 349 25.89 -10.32 12.54
N CYS A 350 24.84 -10.97 13.02
CA CYS A 350 24.52 -11.03 14.45
C CYS A 350 24.07 -12.44 14.81
N THR A 351 24.83 -13.13 15.63
CA THR A 351 24.48 -14.47 16.12
C THR A 351 23.48 -14.42 17.28
N ARG A 352 22.65 -15.47 17.41
CA ARG A 352 21.71 -15.71 18.52
C ARG A 352 20.80 -14.53 18.89
N LEU A 353 20.28 -13.80 17.89
CA LEU A 353 19.24 -12.80 18.11
C LEU A 353 17.95 -13.50 18.57
N LYS A 354 17.45 -13.12 19.75
CA LYS A 354 16.22 -13.70 20.31
C LYS A 354 14.99 -13.01 19.72
N VAL A 355 14.14 -13.78 19.04
CA VAL A 355 12.84 -13.34 18.52
C VAL A 355 11.90 -13.02 19.68
N ARG A 356 11.25 -11.86 19.61
CA ARG A 356 10.31 -11.33 20.62
C ARG A 356 8.90 -11.19 20.09
N PHE A 357 8.75 -10.78 18.83
CA PHE A 357 7.49 -10.80 18.09
C PHE A 357 7.76 -11.45 16.73
N GLY A 358 6.91 -12.41 16.34
CA GLY A 358 7.02 -13.19 15.10
C GLY A 358 6.72 -12.39 13.83
N LEU A 359 6.39 -13.07 12.74
CA LEU A 359 6.26 -12.43 11.44
C LEU A 359 4.99 -11.57 11.35
N SER A 360 5.13 -10.44 10.66
CA SER A 360 4.06 -9.46 10.49
C SER A 360 3.85 -9.14 9.02
N THR A 361 2.89 -9.83 8.39
CA THR A 361 2.37 -9.55 7.03
C THR A 361 1.72 -8.17 6.86
N LYS A 362 1.56 -7.40 7.95
CA LYS A 362 0.86 -6.09 8.01
C LYS A 362 1.43 -4.99 7.11
N PHE A 363 2.60 -5.19 6.51
CA PHE A 363 3.24 -4.23 5.59
C PHE A 363 3.42 -4.89 4.23
N VAL A 364 3.28 -4.10 3.17
CA VAL A 364 3.53 -4.51 1.79
C VAL A 364 4.66 -3.70 1.17
N ASP A 365 5.20 -4.16 0.03
CA ASP A 365 6.18 -3.42 -0.76
C ASP A 365 5.53 -2.55 -1.85
N HIS A 366 6.37 -1.95 -2.69
CA HIS A 366 5.94 -1.05 -3.76
C HIS A 366 5.13 -1.77 -4.86
N ALA A 367 5.24 -3.11 -4.95
CA ALA A 367 4.42 -3.96 -5.81
C ALA A 367 3.19 -4.55 -5.08
N GLY A 368 2.98 -4.22 -3.80
CA GLY A 368 1.87 -4.72 -3.00
C GLY A 368 2.08 -6.12 -2.39
N ARG A 369 3.28 -6.70 -2.53
CA ARG A 369 3.61 -8.05 -2.01
C ARG A 369 3.85 -7.99 -0.49
N PRO A 370 3.50 -9.01 0.31
CA PRO A 370 3.67 -8.97 1.76
C PRO A 370 5.16 -8.88 2.16
N ARG A 371 5.53 -7.84 2.91
CA ARG A 371 6.88 -7.68 3.48
C ARG A 371 6.93 -8.30 4.84
N LEU A 372 7.32 -9.57 4.89
CA LEU A 372 7.52 -10.25 6.17
C LEU A 372 8.61 -9.54 6.97
N ASN A 373 8.39 -9.43 8.28
CA ASN A 373 9.29 -8.77 9.20
C ASN A 373 8.97 -9.25 10.62
N PHE A 374 10.00 -9.41 11.43
CA PHE A 374 9.93 -9.86 12.82
C PHE A 374 10.75 -8.92 13.69
N VAL A 375 10.58 -9.03 15.02
CA VAL A 375 11.25 -8.15 15.99
C VAL A 375 12.08 -9.00 16.93
N VAL A 376 13.35 -8.63 17.05
CA VAL A 376 14.35 -9.28 17.90
C VAL A 376 14.84 -8.32 18.99
N ASN A 377 15.35 -8.88 20.08
CA ASN A 377 16.17 -8.11 21.03
C ASN A 377 17.53 -7.78 20.40
N ALA A 378 18.02 -6.56 20.59
CA ALA A 378 19.35 -6.14 20.15
C ALA A 378 20.39 -6.27 21.29
N SER A 379 21.64 -6.60 20.96
CA SER A 379 22.77 -6.53 21.90
C SER A 379 23.18 -5.07 22.14
N GLN A 380 23.96 -4.81 23.19
CA GLN A 380 24.48 -3.47 23.45
C GLN A 380 25.47 -3.01 22.38
N SER A 381 26.23 -3.92 21.76
CA SER A 381 27.13 -3.61 20.64
C SER A 381 26.37 -3.28 19.37
N LEU A 382 25.37 -4.09 19.01
CA LEU A 382 24.46 -3.80 17.90
C LEU A 382 23.75 -2.45 18.08
N CYS A 383 23.31 -2.13 19.30
CA CYS A 383 22.73 -0.81 19.58
C CYS A 383 23.72 0.33 19.29
N LYS A 384 24.97 0.25 19.78
CA LYS A 384 25.99 1.29 19.54
C LYS A 384 26.22 1.54 18.04
N VAL A 385 26.38 0.48 17.25
CA VAL A 385 26.61 0.57 15.80
C VAL A 385 25.40 1.20 15.10
N LEU A 386 24.19 0.75 15.45
CA LEU A 386 22.96 1.26 14.83
C LEU A 386 22.64 2.70 15.24
N ASP A 387 22.86 3.09 16.49
CA ASP A 387 22.69 4.48 16.95
C ASP A 387 23.66 5.43 16.22
N ALA A 388 24.91 4.99 15.97
CA ALA A 388 25.88 5.74 15.20
C ALA A 388 25.49 5.87 13.72
N CYS A 389 25.00 4.78 13.11
CA CYS A 389 24.47 4.81 11.74
C CYS A 389 23.27 5.76 11.63
N ASP A 390 22.33 5.72 12.58
CA ASP A 390 21.19 6.64 12.67
C ASP A 390 21.68 8.10 12.74
N ALA A 391 22.61 8.43 13.63
CA ALA A 391 23.11 9.79 13.79
C ALA A 391 23.80 10.34 12.52
N ILE A 392 24.61 9.52 11.86
CA ILE A 392 25.34 9.90 10.63
C ILE A 392 24.35 10.07 9.46
N ALA A 393 23.44 9.13 9.26
CA ALA A 393 22.45 9.19 8.17
C ALA A 393 21.39 10.28 8.41
N GLN A 394 20.95 10.50 9.65
CA GLN A 394 20.07 11.61 10.01
C GLN A 394 20.73 12.95 9.70
N LYS A 395 22.00 13.13 10.08
CA LYS A 395 22.73 14.37 9.77
C LYS A 395 22.80 14.60 8.26
N LEU A 396 23.21 13.59 7.49
CA LEU A 396 23.30 13.70 6.03
C LEU A 396 21.94 14.03 5.37
N SER A 397 20.84 13.51 5.93
CA SER A 397 19.47 13.81 5.49
C SER A 397 18.99 15.22 5.85
N LEU A 398 19.51 15.81 6.94
CA LEU A 398 19.24 17.20 7.33
C LEU A 398 20.10 18.18 6.53
N ASP A 399 21.38 17.85 6.33
CA ASP A 399 22.33 18.62 5.53
C ASP A 399 21.88 18.71 4.05
N SER A 400 21.12 17.73 3.54
CA SER A 400 20.46 17.77 2.22
C SER A 400 19.09 18.46 2.18
N GLY A 401 18.60 18.95 3.32
CA GLY A 401 17.35 19.71 3.41
C GLY A 401 16.06 18.87 3.47
N SER A 402 16.09 17.58 3.83
CA SER A 402 14.85 16.82 4.04
C SER A 402 14.08 17.32 5.27
N SER A 403 12.75 17.44 5.13
CA SER A 403 11.83 17.78 6.21
C SER A 403 11.28 16.57 6.98
N SER A 404 11.64 15.35 6.56
CA SER A 404 11.05 14.11 7.09
C SER A 404 11.47 13.83 8.54
N GLU A 405 10.52 13.35 9.35
CA GLU A 405 10.79 12.99 10.74
C GLU A 405 11.65 11.71 10.81
N TRP A 406 12.85 11.81 11.37
CA TRP A 406 13.74 10.65 11.51
C TRP A 406 13.22 9.67 12.56
N LYS A 407 13.13 8.39 12.20
CA LYS A 407 12.67 7.29 13.04
C LYS A 407 13.86 6.36 13.36
N PRO A 408 14.38 6.39 14.60
CA PRO A 408 15.49 5.54 14.99
C PRO A 408 15.21 4.06 14.79
N VAL A 409 16.20 3.32 14.30
CA VAL A 409 16.08 1.88 14.01
C VAL A 409 16.03 1.03 15.29
N VAL A 410 16.58 1.53 16.40
CA VAL A 410 16.55 0.89 17.72
C VAL A 410 15.39 1.41 18.57
N ASN A 411 14.39 0.56 18.79
CA ASN A 411 13.20 0.89 19.57
C ASN A 411 13.39 0.65 21.08
N ARG A 412 13.24 1.73 21.86
CA ARG A 412 13.46 1.80 23.32
C ARG A 412 12.23 2.26 24.13
N LYS A 413 11.01 2.11 23.59
CA LYS A 413 9.76 2.59 24.22
C LYS A 413 9.57 2.09 25.67
N ASN A 414 8.83 2.86 26.48
CA ASN A 414 8.51 2.52 27.87
C ASN A 414 7.96 1.07 27.97
N GLY A 415 8.50 0.30 28.92
CA GLY A 415 8.31 -1.16 29.02
C GLY A 415 9.40 -2.01 28.35
N PHE A 416 10.27 -1.42 27.52
CA PHE A 416 11.34 -2.12 26.79
C PHE A 416 12.75 -1.64 27.16
N VAL A 417 12.89 -0.75 28.16
CA VAL A 417 14.15 -0.07 28.52
C VAL A 417 15.34 -1.02 28.74
N ASN A 418 15.12 -2.16 29.41
CA ASN A 418 16.18 -3.14 29.71
C ASN A 418 16.52 -4.07 28.53
N HIS A 419 15.70 -4.07 27.47
CA HIS A 419 15.78 -4.99 26.33
C HIS A 419 15.39 -4.24 25.04
N PRO A 420 16.30 -3.43 24.46
CA PRO A 420 16.07 -2.70 23.21
C PRO A 420 15.76 -3.68 22.07
N THR A 421 14.97 -3.22 21.10
CA THR A 421 14.47 -4.07 20.01
C THR A 421 14.71 -3.46 18.64
N VAL A 422 14.98 -4.31 17.65
CA VAL A 422 15.13 -3.93 16.24
C VAL A 422 14.23 -4.80 15.37
N ARG A 423 13.85 -4.29 14.20
CA ARG A 423 12.97 -4.98 13.24
C ARG A 423 13.79 -5.44 12.02
N LEU A 424 13.85 -6.75 11.82
CA LEU A 424 14.44 -7.37 10.63
C LEU A 424 13.35 -7.54 9.57
N HIS A 425 13.62 -7.10 8.35
CA HIS A 425 12.73 -7.26 7.19
C HIS A 425 13.26 -8.35 6.27
N ILE A 426 12.37 -9.26 5.87
CA ILE A 426 12.61 -10.29 4.87
C ILE A 426 12.10 -9.73 3.52
N PRO A 427 12.97 -9.38 2.56
CA PRO A 427 12.57 -9.00 1.21
C PRO A 427 11.91 -10.15 0.44
N THR A 428 11.07 -9.79 -0.52
CA THR A 428 10.44 -10.71 -1.49
C THR A 428 10.99 -10.38 -2.88
N ALA A 429 11.38 -11.42 -3.61
CA ALA A 429 11.87 -11.37 -4.98
C ALA A 429 10.91 -12.10 -5.93
N GLU A 430 11.12 -11.94 -7.23
CA GLU A 430 10.36 -12.63 -8.28
C GLU A 430 11.24 -13.68 -8.97
N CYS A 431 10.67 -14.85 -9.25
CA CYS A 431 11.29 -15.92 -10.03
C CYS A 431 10.24 -16.44 -11.00
N GLY A 432 10.16 -15.83 -12.18
CA GLY A 432 9.03 -15.98 -13.09
C GLY A 432 7.71 -15.56 -12.40
N ASP A 433 6.66 -16.36 -12.58
CA ASP A 433 5.32 -16.09 -12.04
C ASP A 433 5.19 -16.28 -10.51
N THR A 434 6.25 -16.70 -9.82
CA THR A 434 6.22 -16.94 -8.37
C THR A 434 7.02 -15.92 -7.57
N ALA A 435 6.41 -15.46 -6.47
CA ALA A 435 7.13 -14.74 -5.42
C ALA A 435 8.00 -15.73 -4.61
N VAL A 436 9.24 -15.34 -4.34
CA VAL A 436 10.23 -16.14 -3.60
C VAL A 436 10.86 -15.25 -2.52
N TYR A 437 11.35 -15.84 -1.44
CA TYR A 437 12.08 -15.10 -0.41
C TYR A 437 13.42 -14.58 -0.95
N GLY A 438 13.65 -13.26 -0.86
CA GLY A 438 14.92 -12.61 -1.19
C GLY A 438 15.99 -12.73 -0.09
N THR A 439 15.84 -13.74 0.77
CA THR A 439 16.67 -14.03 1.95
C THR A 439 16.97 -15.52 1.94
N GLU A 440 18.24 -15.90 2.02
CA GLU A 440 18.59 -17.30 2.22
C GLU A 440 18.16 -17.75 3.61
N MET A 441 17.45 -18.88 3.71
CA MET A 441 16.98 -19.40 4.99
C MET A 441 17.56 -20.78 5.26
N PHE A 442 18.01 -20.98 6.48
CA PHE A 442 18.57 -22.22 6.96
C PHE A 442 17.96 -22.58 8.31
N GLN A 443 17.75 -23.87 8.55
CA GLN A 443 17.41 -24.42 9.86
C GLN A 443 18.66 -25.05 10.46
N LYS A 444 18.94 -24.74 11.73
CA LYS A 444 20.04 -25.30 12.50
C LYS A 444 19.47 -26.20 13.58
N GLU A 445 19.68 -27.49 13.40
CA GLU A 445 19.24 -28.54 14.30
C GLU A 445 20.00 -28.51 15.63
N SER A 446 19.40 -29.07 16.68
CA SER A 446 20.02 -29.25 18.01
C SER A 446 21.27 -30.17 17.98
N SER A 447 21.49 -30.90 16.88
CA SER A 447 22.73 -31.63 16.58
C SER A 447 23.88 -30.74 16.07
N GLY A 448 23.61 -29.47 15.80
CA GLY A 448 24.54 -28.52 15.17
C GLY A 448 24.53 -28.54 13.64
N ALA A 449 23.85 -29.50 13.01
CA ALA A 449 23.71 -29.57 11.56
C ALA A 449 22.90 -28.38 11.01
N VAL A 450 23.28 -27.85 9.85
CA VAL A 450 22.61 -26.71 9.21
C VAL A 450 22.07 -27.14 7.85
N GLN A 451 20.74 -27.16 7.72
CA GLN A 451 20.03 -27.51 6.48
C GLN A 451 19.51 -26.24 5.80
N ARG A 452 19.69 -26.12 4.48
CA ARG A 452 19.07 -25.05 3.68
C ARG A 452 17.57 -25.32 3.52
N LEU A 453 16.75 -24.31 3.81
CA LEU A 453 15.32 -24.34 3.55
C LEU A 453 15.07 -23.89 2.10
N VAL A 454 14.22 -24.62 1.38
CA VAL A 454 13.90 -24.37 -0.03
C VAL A 454 12.39 -24.34 -0.18
N PHE A 455 11.85 -23.12 -0.28
CA PHE A 455 10.42 -22.89 -0.43
C PHE A 455 10.03 -22.89 -1.90
N SER A 456 9.08 -23.74 -2.29
CA SER A 456 8.56 -23.84 -3.66
C SER A 456 7.51 -22.77 -4.01
N LYS A 457 7.06 -22.01 -3.01
CA LYS A 457 6.08 -20.92 -3.07
C LYS A 457 6.35 -19.94 -1.93
N PHE A 458 5.88 -18.70 -2.05
CA PHE A 458 5.78 -17.79 -0.91
C PHE A 458 4.64 -18.24 0.01
N ASP A 459 4.97 -18.95 1.09
CA ASP A 459 4.03 -19.28 2.16
C ASP A 459 4.46 -18.64 3.48
N ALA A 460 3.67 -17.64 3.91
CA ALA A 460 3.95 -16.86 5.12
C ALA A 460 3.40 -17.52 6.39
N GLU A 461 2.45 -18.46 6.28
CA GLU A 461 1.90 -19.19 7.42
C GLU A 461 2.86 -20.32 7.82
N GLU A 462 3.39 -21.05 6.84
CA GLU A 462 4.50 -21.99 7.02
C GLU A 462 5.67 -21.34 7.76
N LEU A 463 6.10 -20.16 7.31
CA LEU A 463 7.25 -19.48 7.87
C LEU A 463 7.01 -18.89 9.28
N ASP A 464 5.80 -18.41 9.62
CA ASP A 464 5.53 -17.83 10.94
C ASP A 464 5.68 -18.86 12.08
N THR A 465 5.43 -20.14 11.80
CA THR A 465 5.69 -21.24 12.76
C THR A 465 7.16 -21.28 13.24
N MET A 466 8.09 -20.83 12.39
CA MET A 466 9.53 -20.84 12.68
C MET A 466 10.00 -19.62 13.48
N PHE A 467 9.24 -18.50 13.44
CA PHE A 467 9.60 -17.23 14.10
C PHE A 467 8.78 -16.98 15.37
N THR A 468 8.50 -18.03 16.13
CA THR A 468 7.80 -17.93 17.42
C THR A 468 8.60 -17.14 18.47
N SER A 469 7.89 -16.51 19.42
CA SER A 469 8.51 -15.69 20.46
C SER A 469 9.30 -16.56 21.43
N GLY A 470 10.63 -16.42 21.43
CA GLY A 470 11.53 -17.30 22.17
C GLY A 470 12.70 -17.80 21.33
N THR A 471 12.48 -18.06 20.03
CA THR A 471 13.43 -18.64 19.10
C THR A 471 14.70 -17.81 18.94
N PHE A 472 15.84 -18.47 18.71
CA PHE A 472 17.11 -17.83 18.38
C PHE A 472 17.36 -17.89 16.87
N VAL A 473 17.84 -16.78 16.30
CA VAL A 473 18.16 -16.66 14.88
C VAL A 473 19.52 -15.98 14.73
N ASP A 474 20.41 -16.56 13.92
CA ASP A 474 21.59 -15.84 13.43
C ASP A 474 21.18 -15.06 12.17
N ALA A 475 21.43 -13.75 12.11
CA ALA A 475 20.96 -12.89 11.03
C ALA A 475 22.10 -12.12 10.35
N PHE A 476 22.11 -12.18 9.02
CA PHE A 476 23.02 -11.45 8.14
C PHE A 476 22.18 -10.43 7.36
N PHE A 477 22.44 -9.13 7.52
CA PHE A 477 21.57 -8.07 7.00
C PHE A 477 22.32 -6.82 6.55
N SER A 478 21.76 -6.11 5.57
CA SER A 478 22.22 -4.80 5.11
C SER A 478 21.40 -3.67 5.71
N LEU A 479 21.99 -2.48 5.84
CA LEU A 479 21.34 -1.28 6.36
C LEU A 479 20.83 -0.41 5.20
N ASP A 480 19.51 -0.40 4.99
CA ASP A 480 18.85 0.39 3.95
C ASP A 480 18.22 1.66 4.54
N ALA A 481 18.78 2.83 4.23
CA ALA A 481 18.08 4.09 4.47
C ALA A 481 16.80 4.20 3.63
N TYR A 482 15.79 4.89 4.16
CA TYR A 482 14.57 5.25 3.48
C TYR A 482 14.12 6.66 3.87
N ASP A 483 13.44 7.34 2.94
CA ASP A 483 12.61 8.53 3.21
C ASP A 483 11.27 8.30 2.49
N TYR A 484 10.16 8.30 3.22
CA TYR A 484 8.84 7.95 2.70
C TYR A 484 7.72 8.53 3.56
N LEU A 485 6.75 9.22 2.95
CA LEU A 485 5.58 9.82 3.62
C LEU A 485 5.97 10.67 4.85
N GLN A 486 6.94 11.58 4.71
CA GLN A 486 7.46 12.44 5.80
C GLN A 486 8.10 11.66 6.98
N ASN A 487 8.52 10.40 6.76
CA ASN A 487 9.22 9.57 7.72
C ASN A 487 10.52 9.05 7.10
N ALA A 488 11.66 9.41 7.69
CA ALA A 488 12.99 8.94 7.29
C ALA A 488 13.57 7.97 8.33
N GLY A 489 14.55 7.16 7.96
CA GLY A 489 15.24 6.26 8.90
C GLY A 489 16.03 5.13 8.23
N ILE A 490 16.57 4.24 9.05
CA ILE A 490 17.26 3.01 8.60
C ILE A 490 16.34 1.80 8.74
N ARG A 491 16.44 0.86 7.79
CA ARG A 491 15.76 -0.43 7.77
C ARG A 491 16.77 -1.56 7.68
N LEU A 492 16.65 -2.56 8.54
CA LEU A 492 17.49 -3.76 8.50
C LEU A 492 16.87 -4.78 7.54
N VAL A 493 17.61 -5.16 6.49
CA VAL A 493 17.12 -6.02 5.40
C VAL A 493 17.92 -7.32 5.38
N ALA A 494 17.26 -8.42 5.74
CA ALA A 494 17.87 -9.74 5.87
C ALA A 494 18.31 -10.30 4.50
N LYS A 495 19.58 -10.68 4.41
CA LYS A 495 20.19 -11.39 3.28
C LYS A 495 20.24 -12.89 3.54
N LYS A 496 20.54 -13.29 4.78
CA LYS A 496 20.55 -14.67 5.23
C LYS A 496 20.09 -14.79 6.68
N LEU A 497 19.33 -15.83 7.00
CA LEU A 497 18.84 -16.15 8.34
C LEU A 497 19.11 -17.64 8.64
N ILE A 498 19.63 -17.93 9.83
CA ILE A 498 19.79 -19.29 10.36
C ILE A 498 18.91 -19.42 11.60
N ILE A 499 17.80 -20.14 11.48
CA ILE A 499 16.81 -20.34 12.54
C ILE A 499 17.24 -21.54 13.37
N HIS A 500 17.37 -21.38 14.68
CA HIS A 500 17.76 -22.47 15.58
C HIS A 500 16.51 -23.27 15.97
N SER A 501 16.53 -24.59 15.82
CA SER A 501 15.47 -25.47 16.33
C SER A 501 15.36 -25.34 17.85
N SER A 502 14.12 -25.31 18.36
CA SER A 502 13.78 -25.22 19.80
C SER A 502 13.95 -26.55 20.53
#